data_AF-U5QH27-F1
#
_entry.id   AF-U5QH27-F1
#
_cell.length_a   1.000
_cell.length_b   1.000
_cell.length_c   1.000
_cell.angle_alpha   90.00
_cell.angle_beta   90.00
_cell.angle_gamma   90.00
#
_symmetry.space_group_name_H-M   'P 1'
#
loop_
_entity.id
_entity.type
_entity.pdbx_description
1 polymer ?
#
loop_
_entity_poly.entity_id
_entity_poly.type
_entity_poly.pdbx_seq_one_letter_code
_entity_poly.pdbx_strand_id
1 'polypeptide(L)'
;MDRREQVLGALEALEYRATVGDVAARSGLDLALAQQELNAIAQDSNGHLQVAGTGEVIYAFDRNVRDRLIARDRNAQLKAFLRKVWQGLFYLVRISFGVLLILSLVIVAVGIYIALNSRDSNDRGDSRDGGGMPLFFGGDWFYIFYPTYYPDEPRARPRREMGFLESVFSFLFGDGDPNADLESERWRTVAALIQANRGVVVAEQLAPYLEEARVDNEDYVLPALVRFNGIPEVSEQGEIVYRFPELQVQAQERPTSAPKASFLQEQRWRFSRATSGQLLLAGLLGGANFLGAWYLFFLLQGRYLPPDLALLHALTPILVIYGTLFVAIPAVRAIVLTQLNSRIAERNRSRSGFAQFLRDANAELKRKLAFARTYAERKVIGKDDIIYTTEKDVVEQRDYALDDPRFQALEEPQDRP
;
A
#
# COMPACT_ATOMS: atom_id res chain seq x y z
N MET A 1 -0.44 1.96 6.38
CA MET A 1 0.33 2.90 7.24
C MET A 1 -0.50 4.08 7.75
N ASP A 2 -0.33 4.46 9.02
CA ASP A 2 -0.99 5.63 9.63
C ASP A 2 -0.44 6.95 9.03
N ARG A 3 -1.29 7.95 8.78
CA ARG A 3 -0.90 9.20 8.10
C ARG A 3 0.20 9.94 8.87
N ARG A 4 0.04 9.99 10.19
CA ARG A 4 0.99 10.58 11.12
C ARG A 4 2.37 9.91 11.08
N GLU A 5 2.40 8.58 10.92
CA GLU A 5 3.64 7.81 10.80
C GLU A 5 4.38 8.12 9.50
N GLN A 6 3.65 8.34 8.40
CA GLN A 6 4.24 8.73 7.12
C GLN A 6 4.87 10.13 7.18
N VAL A 7 4.21 11.08 7.84
CA VAL A 7 4.74 12.45 8.03
C VAL A 7 5.98 12.44 8.94
N LEU A 8 5.94 11.69 10.04
CA LEU A 8 7.10 11.55 10.93
C LEU A 8 8.30 10.92 10.21
N GLY A 9 8.09 9.84 9.45
CA GLY A 9 9.16 9.22 8.65
C GLY A 9 9.72 10.15 7.57
N ALA A 10 8.88 11.03 7.00
CA ALA A 10 9.33 12.08 6.09
C ALA A 10 10.18 13.13 6.82
N LEU A 11 9.76 13.62 7.98
CA LEU A 11 10.50 14.59 8.80
C LEU A 11 11.85 14.05 9.26
N GLU A 12 11.92 12.78 9.69
CA GLU A 12 13.18 12.11 10.04
C GLU A 12 14.17 12.12 8.86
N ALA A 13 13.67 11.78 7.67
CA ALA A 13 14.48 11.83 6.46
C ALA A 13 14.88 13.26 6.08
N LEU A 14 14.09 14.27 6.43
CA LEU A 14 14.30 15.70 6.18
C LEU A 14 15.06 16.41 7.31
N GLU A 15 15.66 15.66 8.24
CA GLU A 15 16.40 16.20 9.40
C GLU A 15 15.57 17.19 10.23
N TYR A 16 14.26 16.95 10.32
CA TYR A 16 13.31 17.72 11.11
C TYR A 16 13.18 19.20 10.73
N ARG A 17 13.65 19.61 9.54
CA ARG A 17 13.41 20.93 8.96
C ARG A 17 12.90 20.78 7.53
N ALA A 18 11.63 21.10 7.30
CA ALA A 18 10.98 20.82 6.02
C ALA A 18 9.88 21.84 5.66
N THR A 19 9.69 22.07 4.36
CA THR A 19 8.46 22.70 3.85
C THR A 19 7.33 21.67 3.75
N VAL A 20 6.09 22.15 3.56
CA VAL A 20 4.95 21.27 3.28
C VAL A 20 5.18 20.46 2.01
N GLY A 21 5.74 21.10 0.97
CA GLY A 21 6.12 20.46 -0.28
C GLY A 21 7.15 19.35 -0.11
N ASP A 22 8.19 19.56 0.71
CA ASP A 22 9.19 18.52 1.02
C ASP A 22 8.55 17.30 1.67
N VAL A 23 7.65 17.52 2.65
CA VAL A 23 6.95 16.45 3.37
C VAL A 23 5.97 15.72 2.47
N ALA A 24 5.16 16.43 1.68
CA ALA A 24 4.23 15.83 0.73
C ALA A 24 4.96 14.99 -0.33
N ALA A 25 6.08 15.50 -0.86
CA ALA A 25 6.88 14.77 -1.83
C ALA A 25 7.48 13.48 -1.26
N ARG A 26 7.96 13.53 0.00
CA ARG A 26 8.60 12.39 0.65
C ARG A 26 7.62 11.35 1.16
N SER A 27 6.50 11.79 1.74
CA SER A 27 5.45 10.91 2.25
C SER A 27 4.56 10.34 1.14
N GLY A 28 4.39 11.09 0.05
CA GLY A 28 3.40 10.83 -1.00
C GLY A 28 2.00 11.30 -0.63
N LEU A 29 1.82 12.01 0.49
CA LEU A 29 0.53 12.55 0.91
C LEU A 29 0.12 13.76 0.08
N ASP A 30 -1.17 14.07 0.11
CA ASP A 30 -1.70 15.35 -0.36
C ASP A 30 -1.12 16.51 0.46
N LEU A 31 -0.84 17.65 -0.18
CA LEU A 31 -0.33 18.84 0.51
C LEU A 31 -1.23 19.29 1.67
N ALA A 32 -2.55 19.30 1.49
CA ALA A 32 -3.48 19.73 2.52
C ALA A 32 -3.43 18.78 3.72
N LEU A 33 -3.34 17.47 3.47
CA LEU A 33 -3.20 16.47 4.53
C LEU A 33 -1.84 16.56 5.22
N ALA A 34 -0.76 16.73 4.45
CA ALA A 34 0.59 16.90 5.00
C ALA A 34 0.65 18.14 5.90
N GLN A 35 0.07 19.26 5.45
CA GLN A 35 -0.02 20.49 6.22
C GLN A 35 -0.85 20.31 7.49
N GLN A 36 -2.01 19.66 7.41
CA GLN A 36 -2.85 19.41 8.57
C GLN A 36 -2.11 18.59 9.63
N GLU A 37 -1.44 17.51 9.22
CA GLU A 37 -0.67 16.64 10.13
C GLU A 37 0.58 17.34 10.68
N LEU A 38 1.27 18.16 9.88
CA LEU A 38 2.40 18.98 10.37
C LEU A 38 1.96 19.96 11.45
N ASN A 39 0.82 20.62 11.28
CA ASN A 39 0.25 21.51 12.30
C ASN A 39 -0.11 20.74 13.57
N ALA A 40 -0.74 19.58 13.44
CA ALA A 40 -1.07 18.73 14.57
C ALA A 40 0.19 18.25 15.32
N ILE A 41 1.23 17.85 14.58
CA ILE A 41 2.52 17.47 15.17
C ILE A 41 3.20 18.67 15.83
N ALA A 42 3.18 19.86 15.23
CA ALA A 42 3.77 21.07 15.80
C ALA A 42 3.10 21.46 17.12
N GLN A 43 1.77 21.40 17.16
CA GLN A 43 0.98 21.62 18.38
C GLN A 43 1.32 20.60 19.48
N ASP A 44 1.54 19.34 19.12
CA ASP A 44 1.81 18.27 20.09
C ASP A 44 3.28 18.18 20.54
N SER A 45 4.23 18.73 19.77
CA SER A 45 5.67 18.44 19.92
C SER A 45 6.59 19.66 20.15
N ASN A 46 6.05 20.83 20.51
CA ASN A 46 6.77 22.10 20.53
C ASN A 46 7.51 22.35 19.20
N GLY A 47 6.84 22.09 18.08
CA GLY A 47 7.40 22.43 16.77
C GLY A 47 7.42 23.94 16.58
N HIS A 48 8.46 24.43 15.90
CA HIS A 48 8.63 25.84 15.58
C HIS A 48 8.39 26.08 14.09
N LEU A 49 7.69 27.16 13.78
CA LEU A 49 7.55 27.71 12.44
C LEU A 49 8.69 28.72 12.18
N GLN A 50 9.31 28.62 11.02
CA GLN A 50 10.26 29.57 10.46
C GLN A 50 9.66 30.13 9.16
N VAL A 51 9.65 31.44 8.98
CA VAL A 51 9.08 32.10 7.80
C VAL A 51 10.18 32.83 7.06
N ALA A 52 10.31 32.55 5.77
CA ALA A 52 11.24 33.23 4.89
C ALA A 52 10.70 34.61 4.48
N GLY A 53 11.59 35.51 4.05
CA GLY A 53 11.18 36.86 3.62
C GLY A 53 10.22 36.90 2.43
N THR A 54 10.15 35.79 1.69
CA THR A 54 9.28 35.60 0.54
C THR A 54 7.94 34.94 0.89
N GLY A 55 7.69 34.66 2.18
CA GLY A 55 6.42 34.20 2.70
C GLY A 55 6.28 32.68 2.87
N GLU A 56 7.30 31.88 2.51
CA GLU A 56 7.24 30.44 2.68
C GLU A 56 7.48 30.01 4.13
N VAL A 57 6.72 29.00 4.56
CA VAL A 57 6.75 28.48 5.92
C VAL A 57 7.53 27.17 5.97
N ILE A 58 8.45 27.08 6.91
CA ILE A 58 9.26 25.90 7.22
C ILE A 58 8.92 25.44 8.63
N TYR A 59 8.66 24.14 8.74
CA TYR A 59 8.47 23.47 10.02
C TYR A 59 9.82 22.97 10.51
N ALA A 60 10.23 23.42 11.69
CA ALA A 60 11.44 22.99 12.38
C ALA A 60 11.05 22.28 13.67
N PHE A 61 11.57 21.06 13.88
CA PHE A 61 11.30 20.29 15.08
C PHE A 61 12.59 19.76 15.73
N ASP A 62 12.52 19.44 17.01
CA ASP A 62 13.58 18.72 17.71
C ASP A 62 13.71 17.27 17.23
N ARG A 63 14.91 16.71 17.33
CA ARG A 63 15.16 15.29 16.97
C ARG A 63 14.36 14.29 17.81
N ASN A 64 13.88 14.69 18.98
CA ASN A 64 13.17 13.83 19.95
C ASN A 64 11.64 13.86 19.81
N VAL A 65 11.09 14.43 18.73
CA VAL A 65 9.63 14.54 18.51
C VAL A 65 8.92 13.21 18.62
N ARG A 66 9.49 12.14 18.06
CA ARG A 66 8.89 10.81 18.04
C ARG A 66 8.69 10.26 19.46
N ASP A 67 9.69 10.39 20.32
CA ASP A 67 9.65 9.89 21.70
C ASP A 67 8.64 10.67 22.55
N ARG A 68 8.56 12.00 22.35
CA ARG A 68 7.59 12.86 23.04
C ARG A 68 6.15 12.54 22.65
N LEU A 69 5.91 12.22 21.38
CA LEU A 69 4.58 11.84 20.89
C LEU A 69 4.13 10.46 21.39
N ILE A 70 5.03 9.47 21.39
CA ILE A 70 4.73 8.11 21.85
C ILE A 70 4.42 8.07 23.35
N ALA A 71 5.06 8.92 24.16
CA ALA A 71 4.82 9.02 25.60
C ALA A 71 3.42 9.56 25.94
N ARG A 72 2.81 10.37 25.05
CA ARG A 72 1.52 11.01 25.28
C ARG A 72 0.33 10.22 24.75
N ASP A 73 0.52 9.37 23.73
CA ASP A 73 -0.57 8.65 23.08
C ASP A 73 -0.81 7.23 23.64
N ARG A 74 -1.64 7.14 24.68
CA ARG A 74 -2.05 5.85 25.28
C ARG A 74 -2.82 4.95 24.29
N ASN A 75 -3.44 5.52 23.24
CA ASN A 75 -4.13 4.76 22.20
C ASN A 75 -3.15 4.11 21.20
N ALA A 76 -1.97 4.69 20.97
CA ALA A 76 -0.94 4.10 20.14
C ALA A 76 -0.42 2.78 20.73
N GLN A 77 -0.28 2.70 22.06
CA GLN A 77 0.12 1.48 22.76
C GLN A 77 -0.96 0.38 22.66
N LEU A 78 -2.24 0.75 22.77
CA LEU A 78 -3.35 -0.19 22.61
C LEU A 78 -3.44 -0.73 21.17
N LYS A 79 -3.32 0.13 20.15
CA LYS A 79 -3.26 -0.28 18.74
C LYS A 79 -2.07 -1.18 18.45
N ALA A 80 -0.90 -0.90 19.05
CA ALA A 80 0.29 -1.74 18.91
C ALA A 80 0.11 -3.13 19.56
N PHE A 81 -0.55 -3.20 20.72
CA PHE A 81 -0.89 -4.46 21.37
C PHE A 81 -1.93 -5.26 20.56
N LEU A 82 -3.01 -4.61 20.13
CA LEU A 82 -4.01 -5.21 19.23
C LEU A 82 -3.35 -5.78 17.97
N ARG A 83 -2.44 -5.03 17.33
CA ARG A 83 -1.71 -5.51 16.14
C ARG A 83 -0.92 -6.79 16.42
N LYS A 84 -0.23 -6.88 17.56
CA LYS A 84 0.49 -8.11 17.97
C LYS A 84 -0.47 -9.28 18.23
N VAL A 85 -1.62 -9.04 18.86
CA VAL A 85 -2.64 -10.07 19.10
C VAL A 85 -3.24 -10.56 17.78
N TRP A 86 -3.59 -9.65 16.86
CA TRP A 86 -4.09 -10.00 15.53
C TRP A 86 -3.06 -10.79 14.72
N GLN A 87 -1.77 -10.43 14.77
CA GLN A 87 -0.69 -11.21 14.15
C GLN A 87 -0.60 -12.65 14.69
N GLY A 88 -0.73 -12.83 16.01
CA GLY A 88 -0.76 -14.16 16.63
C GLY A 88 -2.01 -14.98 16.25
N LEU A 89 -3.17 -14.32 16.17
CA LEU A 89 -4.43 -14.95 15.76
C LEU A 89 -4.39 -15.41 14.31
N PHE A 90 -3.88 -14.58 13.38
CA PHE A 90 -3.75 -14.97 11.98
C PHE A 90 -2.75 -16.11 11.79
N TYR A 91 -1.67 -16.16 12.58
CA TYR A 91 -0.74 -17.28 12.58
C TYR A 91 -1.41 -18.58 13.04
N LEU A 92 -2.24 -18.53 14.08
CA LEU A 92 -3.02 -19.69 14.54
C LEU A 92 -4.02 -20.18 13.49
N VAL A 93 -4.71 -19.27 12.81
CA VAL A 93 -5.59 -19.60 11.67
C VAL A 93 -4.79 -20.22 10.52
N ARG A 94 -3.56 -19.74 10.28
CA ARG A 94 -2.66 -20.28 9.26
C ARG A 94 -2.34 -21.76 9.49
N ILE A 95 -2.05 -22.10 10.74
CA ILE A 95 -1.72 -23.45 11.19
C ILE A 95 -2.96 -24.34 11.18
N SER A 96 -4.13 -23.81 11.58
CA SER A 96 -5.34 -24.62 11.74
C SER A 96 -5.77 -25.28 10.44
N PHE A 97 -5.66 -24.62 9.28
CA PHE A 97 -6.05 -25.22 8.01
C PHE A 97 -5.20 -26.43 7.64
N GLY A 98 -3.88 -26.40 7.84
CA GLY A 98 -3.02 -27.55 7.57
C GLY A 98 -3.22 -28.69 8.57
N VAL A 99 -3.47 -28.38 9.84
CA VAL A 99 -3.79 -29.40 10.86
C VAL A 99 -5.15 -30.04 10.57
N LEU A 100 -6.15 -29.24 10.21
CA LEU A 100 -7.48 -29.71 9.81
C LEU A 100 -7.40 -30.62 8.58
N LEU A 101 -6.52 -30.33 7.61
CA LEU A 101 -6.31 -31.18 6.44
C LEU A 101 -5.77 -32.56 6.82
N ILE A 102 -4.79 -32.62 7.72
CA ILE A 102 -4.24 -33.89 8.19
C ILE A 102 -5.31 -34.65 9.00
N LEU A 103 -6.00 -33.96 9.90
CA LEU A 103 -7.03 -34.55 10.74
C LEU A 103 -8.19 -35.08 9.89
N SER A 104 -8.63 -34.34 8.88
CA SER A 104 -9.69 -34.78 7.97
C SER A 104 -9.26 -36.02 7.18
N LEU A 105 -8.01 -36.07 6.70
CA LEU A 105 -7.48 -37.23 6.00
C LEU A 105 -7.48 -38.49 6.89
N VAL A 106 -7.08 -38.35 8.16
CA VAL A 106 -7.08 -39.44 9.14
C VAL A 106 -8.51 -39.92 9.42
N ILE A 107 -9.45 -39.00 9.66
CA ILE A 107 -10.85 -39.35 9.91
C ILE A 107 -11.46 -40.04 8.69
N VAL A 108 -11.19 -39.55 7.48
CA VAL A 108 -11.64 -40.16 6.23
C VAL A 108 -11.07 -41.58 6.08
N ALA A 109 -9.77 -41.77 6.30
CA ALA A 109 -9.13 -43.08 6.18
C ALA A 109 -9.68 -44.10 7.20
N VAL A 110 -9.82 -43.69 8.46
CA VAL A 110 -10.41 -44.51 9.53
C VAL A 110 -11.88 -44.81 9.22
N GLY A 111 -12.64 -43.83 8.76
CA GLY A 111 -14.03 -43.98 8.37
C GLY A 111 -14.22 -44.99 7.25
N ILE A 112 -13.38 -44.93 6.21
CA ILE A 112 -13.38 -45.91 5.11
C ILE A 112 -13.05 -47.31 5.64
N TYR A 113 -12.02 -47.43 6.49
CA TYR A 113 -11.63 -48.71 7.07
C TYR A 113 -12.76 -49.35 7.89
N ILE A 114 -13.42 -48.57 8.75
CA ILE A 114 -14.55 -49.04 9.56
C ILE A 114 -15.71 -49.45 8.65
N ALA A 115 -16.05 -48.62 7.67
CA ALA A 115 -17.14 -48.90 6.75
C ALA A 115 -16.91 -50.18 5.93
N LEU A 116 -15.68 -50.47 5.51
CA LEU A 116 -15.36 -51.69 4.74
C LEU A 116 -15.33 -52.96 5.61
N ASN A 117 -14.97 -52.86 6.89
CA ASN A 117 -14.87 -54.02 7.79
C ASN A 117 -16.14 -54.28 8.62
N SER A 118 -17.10 -53.35 8.61
CA SER A 118 -18.41 -53.57 9.22
C SER A 118 -19.21 -54.54 8.35
N ARG A 119 -19.63 -55.68 8.92
CA ARG A 119 -20.44 -56.67 8.20
C ARG A 119 -21.83 -56.13 7.95
N ASP A 120 -22.29 -56.31 6.71
CA ASP A 120 -23.60 -55.89 6.24
C ASP A 120 -24.68 -56.79 6.87
N SER A 121 -25.39 -56.31 7.88
CA SER A 121 -26.63 -56.93 8.34
C SER A 121 -27.77 -56.40 7.48
N ASN A 122 -28.09 -57.15 6.42
CA ASN A 122 -29.23 -56.89 5.55
C ASN A 122 -30.53 -57.11 6.33
N ASP A 123 -31.11 -56.04 6.86
CA ASP A 123 -32.54 -56.00 7.13
C ASP A 123 -33.15 -54.78 6.44
N ARG A 124 -34.06 -55.08 5.50
CA ARG A 124 -34.84 -54.11 4.74
C ARG A 124 -35.84 -53.44 5.66
N GLY A 125 -35.71 -52.13 5.82
CA GLY A 125 -36.72 -51.27 6.41
C GLY A 125 -36.66 -49.89 5.77
N ASP A 126 -37.64 -49.60 4.92
CA ASP A 126 -37.87 -48.28 4.32
C ASP A 126 -38.24 -47.26 5.41
N SER A 127 -37.64 -46.07 5.37
CA SER A 127 -38.19 -44.84 5.93
C SER A 127 -37.43 -43.62 5.41
N ARG A 128 -38.19 -42.75 4.74
CA ARG A 128 -37.86 -41.34 4.50
C ARG A 128 -37.56 -40.64 5.83
N ASP A 129 -36.50 -39.83 5.85
CA ASP A 129 -36.58 -38.54 6.54
C ASP A 129 -35.67 -37.49 5.89
N GLY A 130 -36.22 -36.27 5.86
CA GLY A 130 -35.63 -35.07 5.29
C GLY A 130 -34.66 -34.38 6.24
N GLY A 131 -33.65 -33.73 5.66
CA GLY A 131 -32.63 -32.99 6.37
C GLY A 131 -31.98 -31.97 5.45
N GLY A 132 -32.78 -31.04 4.93
CA GLY A 132 -32.25 -29.86 4.25
C GLY A 132 -31.48 -28.99 5.25
N MET A 133 -30.17 -28.88 5.06
CA MET A 133 -29.36 -27.92 5.79
C MET A 133 -29.71 -26.49 5.35
N PRO A 134 -29.85 -25.52 6.27
CA PRO A 134 -30.12 -24.15 5.90
C PRO A 134 -28.88 -23.54 5.25
N LEU A 135 -29.02 -23.22 3.96
CA LEU A 135 -28.12 -22.35 3.23
C LEU A 135 -28.23 -20.93 3.81
N PHE A 136 -27.38 -20.63 4.79
CA PHE A 136 -27.08 -19.25 5.18
C PHE A 136 -26.21 -18.59 4.10
N PHE A 137 -26.83 -18.20 2.98
CA PHE A 137 -26.24 -17.28 2.00
C PHE A 137 -26.92 -15.92 2.14
N GLY A 138 -26.39 -15.11 3.06
CA GLY A 138 -26.79 -13.73 3.26
C GLY A 138 -25.56 -12.93 3.68
N GLY A 139 -24.90 -12.30 2.71
CA GLY A 139 -23.68 -11.52 2.91
C GLY A 139 -22.70 -11.77 1.77
N ASP A 140 -22.15 -10.70 1.23
CA ASP A 140 -21.27 -10.67 0.08
C ASP A 140 -19.93 -11.39 0.37
N TRP A 141 -19.87 -12.74 0.32
CA TRP A 141 -18.66 -13.52 0.67
C TRP A 141 -17.47 -13.29 -0.27
N PHE A 142 -17.66 -12.52 -1.33
CA PHE A 142 -16.58 -12.21 -2.27
C PHE A 142 -15.47 -11.36 -1.64
N TYR A 143 -15.68 -10.73 -0.47
CA TYR A 143 -14.60 -10.03 0.25
C TYR A 143 -13.45 -10.95 0.71
N ILE A 144 -13.65 -12.27 0.88
CA ILE A 144 -12.54 -13.22 1.15
C ILE A 144 -11.57 -13.31 -0.03
N PHE A 145 -12.05 -13.02 -1.24
CA PHE A 145 -11.27 -12.98 -2.47
C PHE A 145 -10.78 -11.56 -2.81
N TYR A 146 -11.19 -10.54 -2.03
CA TYR A 146 -10.64 -9.18 -2.11
C TYR A 146 -9.54 -8.99 -1.05
N PRO A 147 -8.32 -8.62 -1.46
CA PRO A 147 -7.14 -8.65 -0.61
C PRO A 147 -6.96 -7.31 0.10
N THR A 148 -7.88 -6.90 0.97
CA THR A 148 -7.79 -5.56 1.59
C THR A 148 -7.43 -5.53 3.07
N TYR A 149 -6.99 -6.65 3.65
CA TYR A 149 -6.49 -6.63 5.04
C TYR A 149 -5.34 -7.61 5.29
N TYR A 150 -4.21 -7.34 4.64
CA TYR A 150 -2.92 -7.82 5.14
C TYR A 150 -2.28 -6.68 5.95
N PRO A 151 -1.90 -6.91 7.22
CA PRO A 151 -1.04 -5.97 7.93
C PRO A 151 0.26 -5.79 7.15
N ASP A 152 0.69 -4.54 6.95
CA ASP A 152 1.97 -4.15 6.36
C ASP A 152 3.12 -4.98 7.01
N GLU A 153 3.53 -6.08 6.39
CA GLU A 153 4.74 -6.81 6.80
C GLU A 153 5.96 -6.07 6.25
N PRO A 154 6.98 -5.79 7.08
CA PRO A 154 8.20 -5.14 6.62
C PRO A 154 8.84 -5.95 5.48
N ARG A 155 9.11 -5.25 4.37
CA ARG A 155 9.79 -5.80 3.19
C ARG A 155 11.10 -6.50 3.56
N ALA A 156 11.35 -7.60 2.87
CA ALA A 156 12.61 -8.35 2.80
C ALA A 156 13.12 -8.95 4.12
N ARG A 157 12.37 -9.91 4.69
CA ARG A 157 13.03 -10.99 5.45
C ARG A 157 13.66 -11.98 4.46
N PRO A 158 14.89 -12.46 4.70
CA PRO A 158 15.53 -13.48 3.85
C PRO A 158 14.61 -14.69 3.71
N ARG A 159 14.71 -15.37 2.56
CA ARG A 159 13.94 -16.58 2.19
C ARG A 159 14.00 -17.62 3.31
N ARG A 160 13.10 -17.53 4.27
CA ARG A 160 12.81 -18.63 5.19
C ARG A 160 11.94 -19.58 4.37
N GLU A 161 12.44 -20.80 4.18
CA GLU A 161 11.63 -21.86 3.58
C GLU A 161 10.34 -21.98 4.40
N MET A 162 9.21 -21.80 3.72
CA MET A 162 7.90 -21.86 4.38
C MET A 162 7.70 -23.25 4.97
N GLY A 163 7.16 -23.30 6.19
CA GLY A 163 6.76 -24.58 6.79
C GLY A 163 5.60 -25.22 6.01
N PHE A 164 5.37 -26.53 6.18
CA PHE A 164 4.27 -27.23 5.52
C PHE A 164 2.91 -26.54 5.73
N LEU A 165 2.55 -26.22 6.97
CA LEU A 165 1.27 -25.58 7.30
C LEU A 165 1.13 -24.18 6.68
N GLU A 166 2.24 -23.44 6.64
CA GLU A 166 2.32 -22.14 5.98
C GLU A 166 2.14 -22.27 4.46
N SER A 167 2.71 -23.32 3.86
CA SER A 167 2.55 -23.61 2.43
C SER A 167 1.12 -24.04 2.07
N VAL A 168 0.42 -24.76 2.95
CA VAL A 168 -1.01 -25.11 2.78
C VAL A 168 -1.87 -23.85 2.82
N PHE A 169 -1.62 -22.94 3.77
CA PHE A 169 -2.34 -21.67 3.80
C PHE A 169 -2.04 -20.82 2.57
N SER A 170 -0.76 -20.70 2.18
CA SER A 170 -0.36 -19.95 0.97
C SER A 170 -0.98 -20.57 -0.29
N PHE A 171 -1.11 -21.90 -0.35
CA PHE A 171 -1.83 -22.60 -1.40
C PHE A 171 -3.33 -22.24 -1.42
N LEU A 172 -3.99 -22.09 -0.27
CA LEU A 172 -5.42 -21.76 -0.17
C LEU A 172 -5.75 -20.27 -0.36
N PHE A 173 -4.91 -19.36 0.13
CA PHE A 173 -5.24 -17.93 0.21
C PHE A 173 -4.20 -17.01 -0.46
N GLY A 174 -3.02 -17.51 -0.80
CA GLY A 174 -1.91 -16.70 -1.31
C GLY A 174 -1.12 -15.99 -0.19
N ASP A 175 -0.37 -14.95 -0.57
CA ASP A 175 0.61 -14.26 0.30
C ASP A 175 0.38 -12.74 0.41
N GLY A 176 -0.84 -12.30 0.10
CA GLY A 176 -1.24 -10.89 0.12
C GLY A 176 -0.94 -10.10 -1.14
N ASP A 177 -1.35 -8.82 -1.12
CA ASP A 177 -1.25 -7.92 -2.26
C ASP A 177 0.20 -7.47 -2.50
N PRO A 178 0.82 -7.82 -3.64
CA PRO A 178 2.16 -7.35 -3.96
C PRO A 178 2.21 -5.84 -4.28
N ASN A 179 1.05 -5.20 -4.49
CA ASN A 179 0.91 -3.79 -4.86
C ASN A 179 0.24 -2.94 -3.76
N ALA A 180 0.18 -3.40 -2.51
CA ALA A 180 -0.46 -2.65 -1.42
C ALA A 180 0.08 -1.21 -1.26
N ASP A 181 1.38 -1.03 -1.50
CA ASP A 181 2.04 0.29 -1.41
C ASP A 181 2.03 1.09 -2.71
N LEU A 182 1.47 0.54 -3.80
CA LEU A 182 1.63 1.09 -5.16
C LEU A 182 1.13 2.54 -5.25
N GLU A 183 0.04 2.87 -4.58
CA GLU A 183 -0.48 4.24 -4.58
C GLU A 183 0.48 5.20 -3.86
N SER A 184 0.99 4.82 -2.69
CA SER A 184 1.96 5.64 -1.96
C SER A 184 3.26 5.81 -2.77
N GLU A 185 3.70 4.73 -3.42
CA GLU A 185 4.87 4.74 -4.31
C GLU A 185 4.64 5.63 -5.55
N ARG A 186 3.44 5.58 -6.15
CA ARG A 186 3.04 6.43 -7.27
C ARG A 186 3.24 7.89 -6.94
N TRP A 187 2.64 8.36 -5.84
CA TRP A 187 2.63 9.78 -5.52
C TRP A 187 4.00 10.30 -5.08
N ARG A 188 4.80 9.49 -4.38
CA ARG A 188 6.21 9.79 -4.12
C ARG A 188 7.01 9.90 -5.42
N THR A 189 6.75 9.00 -6.37
CA THR A 189 7.45 9.01 -7.67
C THR A 189 7.05 10.21 -8.52
N VAL A 190 5.77 10.56 -8.55
CA VAL A 190 5.25 11.76 -9.22
C VAL A 190 5.85 13.02 -8.61
N ALA A 191 5.86 13.15 -7.28
CA ALA A 191 6.45 14.31 -6.63
C ALA A 191 7.96 14.40 -6.87
N ALA A 192 8.68 13.27 -6.82
CA ALA A 192 10.10 13.22 -7.13
C ALA A 192 10.38 13.61 -8.59
N LEU A 193 9.53 13.20 -9.54
CA LEU A 193 9.61 13.63 -10.93
C LEU A 193 9.41 15.13 -11.07
N ILE A 194 8.38 15.69 -10.42
CA ILE A 194 8.10 17.13 -10.44
C ILE A 194 9.29 17.92 -9.87
N GLN A 195 9.80 17.51 -8.70
CA GLN A 195 10.98 18.13 -8.10
C GLN A 195 12.22 18.02 -9.00
N ALA A 196 12.42 16.88 -9.67
CA ALA A 196 13.55 16.66 -10.57
C ALA A 196 13.49 17.59 -11.80
N ASN A 197 12.29 18.01 -12.21
CA ASN A 197 12.07 19.00 -13.25
C ASN A 197 11.88 20.42 -12.68
N ARG A 198 12.32 20.69 -11.44
CA ARG A 198 12.22 22.00 -10.79
C ARG A 198 10.79 22.54 -10.73
N GLY A 199 9.86 21.66 -10.38
CA GLY A 199 8.46 21.97 -10.15
C GLY A 199 7.61 22.21 -11.39
N VAL A 200 8.10 21.93 -12.61
CA VAL A 200 7.29 22.07 -13.82
C VAL A 200 7.39 20.81 -14.66
N VAL A 201 6.24 20.28 -15.09
CA VAL A 201 6.18 19.06 -15.92
C VAL A 201 5.12 19.21 -17.00
N VAL A 202 5.26 18.41 -18.06
CA VAL A 202 4.23 18.23 -19.08
C VAL A 202 3.39 16.98 -18.77
N ALA A 203 2.17 16.89 -19.29
CA ALA A 203 1.30 15.72 -19.06
C ALA A 203 1.99 14.41 -19.43
N GLU A 204 2.70 14.41 -20.55
CA GLU A 204 3.41 13.25 -21.09
C GLU A 204 4.46 12.72 -20.10
N GLN A 205 5.09 13.59 -19.30
CA GLN A 205 6.05 13.18 -18.27
C GLN A 205 5.37 12.43 -17.12
N LEU A 206 4.12 12.80 -16.80
CA LEU A 206 3.32 12.18 -15.74
C LEU A 206 2.60 10.91 -16.19
N ALA A 207 2.29 10.79 -17.49
CA ALA A 207 1.55 9.67 -18.07
C ALA A 207 2.04 8.26 -17.67
N PRO A 208 3.35 7.98 -17.56
CA PRO A 208 3.84 6.65 -17.15
C PRO A 208 3.53 6.28 -15.68
N TYR A 209 3.08 7.22 -14.86
CA TYR A 209 2.86 7.04 -13.42
C TYR A 209 1.40 7.21 -13.01
N LEU A 210 0.62 7.99 -13.75
CA LEU A 210 -0.79 8.24 -13.45
C LEU A 210 -1.72 7.16 -14.02
N GLU A 211 -2.94 7.13 -13.50
CA GLU A 211 -3.98 6.21 -13.97
C GLU A 211 -4.68 6.76 -15.20
N GLU A 212 -5.16 5.85 -16.05
CA GLU A 212 -5.97 6.17 -17.22
C GLU A 212 -5.36 7.18 -18.19
N ALA A 213 -4.02 7.32 -18.22
CA ALA A 213 -3.34 8.19 -19.14
C ALA A 213 -3.68 7.84 -20.60
N ARG A 214 -4.02 8.86 -21.39
CA ARG A 214 -4.36 8.74 -22.80
C ARG A 214 -3.55 9.75 -23.63
N VAL A 215 -3.54 9.53 -24.94
CA VAL A 215 -2.81 10.39 -25.89
C VAL A 215 -3.68 11.55 -26.36
N ASP A 216 -5.01 11.38 -26.32
CA ASP A 216 -6.01 12.31 -26.83
C ASP A 216 -6.48 13.36 -25.83
N ASN A 217 -6.25 13.16 -24.52
CA ASN A 217 -6.58 14.14 -23.48
C ASN A 217 -5.54 14.19 -22.36
N GLU A 218 -5.47 15.32 -21.65
CA GLU A 218 -4.56 15.54 -20.50
C GLU A 218 -5.28 15.51 -19.14
N ASP A 219 -6.57 15.11 -19.12
CA ASP A 219 -7.42 15.10 -17.90
C ASP A 219 -6.86 14.22 -16.78
N TYR A 220 -6.05 13.21 -17.14
CA TYR A 220 -5.40 12.33 -16.17
C TYR A 220 -4.41 13.07 -15.24
N VAL A 221 -4.02 14.31 -15.57
CA VAL A 221 -3.14 15.15 -14.75
C VAL A 221 -3.88 15.80 -13.57
N LEU A 222 -5.20 15.98 -13.64
CA LEU A 222 -5.99 16.69 -12.63
C LEU A 222 -5.77 16.19 -11.19
N PRO A 223 -5.70 14.87 -10.92
CA PRO A 223 -5.42 14.38 -9.57
C PRO A 223 -4.06 14.84 -9.03
N ALA A 224 -3.05 15.00 -9.89
CA ALA A 224 -1.74 15.54 -9.48
C ALA A 224 -1.85 17.04 -9.17
N LEU A 225 -2.62 17.81 -9.95
CA LEU A 225 -2.86 19.24 -9.69
C LEU A 225 -3.54 19.46 -8.35
N VAL A 226 -4.58 18.69 -8.04
CA VAL A 226 -5.28 18.78 -6.75
C VAL A 226 -4.33 18.41 -5.61
N ARG A 227 -3.59 17.30 -5.75
CA ARG A 227 -2.77 16.76 -4.67
C ARG A 227 -1.55 17.62 -4.32
N PHE A 228 -0.95 18.25 -5.34
CA PHE A 228 0.28 19.04 -5.19
C PHE A 228 0.08 20.53 -5.51
N ASN A 229 -1.17 21.00 -5.51
CA ASN A 229 -1.54 22.40 -5.76
C ASN A 229 -0.91 22.96 -7.04
N GLY A 230 -1.03 22.19 -8.12
CA GLY A 230 -0.50 22.52 -9.44
C GLY A 230 -1.40 23.48 -10.21
N ILE A 231 -0.78 24.30 -11.05
CA ILE A 231 -1.43 25.33 -11.86
C ILE A 231 -1.04 25.11 -13.32
N PRO A 232 -2.01 25.06 -14.26
CA PRO A 232 -1.71 24.98 -15.69
C PRO A 232 -1.27 26.34 -16.23
N GLU A 233 -0.21 26.34 -17.02
CA GLU A 233 0.31 27.49 -17.76
C GLU A 233 0.24 27.17 -19.25
N VAL A 234 -0.14 28.16 -20.07
CA VAL A 234 -0.36 27.96 -21.51
C VAL A 234 0.62 28.81 -22.31
N SER A 235 1.23 28.22 -23.33
CA SER A 235 2.10 28.94 -24.27
C SER A 235 1.30 29.73 -25.29
N GLU A 236 1.94 30.70 -25.94
CA GLU A 236 1.33 31.42 -27.07
C GLU A 236 0.92 30.50 -28.22
N GLN A 237 1.55 29.32 -28.34
CA GLN A 237 1.21 28.31 -29.34
C GLN A 237 0.11 27.33 -28.87
N GLY A 238 -0.42 27.51 -27.66
CA GLY A 238 -1.48 26.65 -27.09
C GLY A 238 -0.96 25.40 -26.38
N GLU A 239 0.33 25.32 -26.07
CA GLU A 239 0.89 24.19 -25.32
C GLU A 239 0.67 24.37 -23.81
N ILE A 240 0.22 23.33 -23.12
CA ILE A 240 -0.03 23.38 -21.67
C ILE A 240 1.13 22.76 -20.91
N VAL A 241 1.63 23.43 -19.87
CA VAL A 241 2.58 22.89 -18.90
C VAL A 241 2.00 23.04 -17.50
N TYR A 242 2.41 22.19 -16.58
CA TYR A 242 1.87 22.18 -15.22
C TYR A 242 2.96 22.57 -14.24
N ARG A 243 2.75 23.69 -13.56
CA ARG A 243 3.65 24.23 -12.55
C ARG A 243 3.16 23.87 -11.15
N PHE A 244 4.07 23.49 -10.27
CA PHE A 244 3.83 23.07 -8.90
C PHE A 244 4.68 23.91 -7.94
N PRO A 245 4.22 25.12 -7.57
CA PRO A 245 5.02 26.07 -6.78
C PRO A 245 5.51 25.49 -5.45
N GLU A 246 4.65 24.76 -4.75
CA GLU A 246 4.97 24.12 -3.46
C GLU A 246 6.11 23.09 -3.57
N LEU A 247 6.31 22.50 -4.76
CA LEU A 247 7.40 21.55 -5.02
C LEU A 247 8.66 22.23 -5.60
N GLN A 248 8.62 23.54 -5.87
CA GLN A 248 9.79 24.36 -6.25
C GLN A 248 10.60 24.80 -5.02
N VAL A 249 9.96 24.85 -3.85
CA VAL A 249 10.55 25.35 -2.60
C VAL A 249 10.99 24.21 -1.71
N GLN A 250 12.27 24.23 -1.30
CA GLN A 250 12.86 23.21 -0.43
C GLN A 250 13.57 23.87 0.76
N ALA A 251 13.46 23.25 1.93
CA ALA A 251 14.13 23.71 3.13
C ALA A 251 15.64 23.42 3.14
N GLN A 252 16.13 22.52 2.28
CA GLN A 252 17.55 22.18 2.20
C GLN A 252 17.96 21.84 0.77
N GLU A 253 19.20 22.18 0.41
CA GLU A 253 19.76 21.79 -0.87
C GLU A 253 20.12 20.30 -0.85
N ARG A 254 19.29 19.49 -1.51
CA ARG A 254 19.51 18.04 -1.63
C ARG A 254 19.60 17.63 -3.09
N PRO A 255 20.38 16.60 -3.43
CA PRO A 255 20.38 16.07 -4.78
C PRO A 255 18.98 15.52 -5.10
N THR A 256 18.23 16.19 -5.96
CA THR A 256 16.95 15.66 -6.42
C THR A 256 17.24 14.46 -7.31
N SER A 257 16.93 13.26 -6.81
CA SER A 257 17.11 12.03 -7.57
C SER A 257 15.92 11.87 -8.52
N ALA A 258 16.18 11.82 -9.82
CA ALA A 258 15.17 11.44 -10.79
C ALA A 258 14.58 10.07 -10.43
N PRO A 259 13.31 9.79 -10.78
CA PRO A 259 12.70 8.49 -10.58
C PRO A 259 13.60 7.36 -11.06
N LYS A 260 13.84 6.36 -10.20
CA LYS A 260 14.71 5.21 -10.51
C LYS A 260 14.14 4.34 -11.64
N ALA A 261 12.81 4.25 -11.72
CA ALA A 261 12.10 3.53 -12.76
C ALA A 261 11.50 4.53 -13.76
N SER A 262 11.52 4.19 -15.05
CA SER A 262 10.98 5.05 -16.11
C SER A 262 9.44 5.07 -16.18
N PHE A 263 8.77 4.17 -15.47
CA PHE A 263 7.31 4.11 -15.34
C PHE A 263 6.92 3.36 -14.06
N LEU A 264 5.66 3.53 -13.62
CA LEU A 264 5.12 2.82 -12.46
C LEU A 264 4.77 1.37 -12.81
N GLN A 265 5.61 0.43 -12.38
CA GLN A 265 5.41 -0.99 -12.67
C GLN A 265 4.61 -1.69 -11.56
N GLU A 266 3.44 -2.20 -11.91
CA GLU A 266 2.68 -3.08 -11.02
C GLU A 266 3.23 -4.50 -11.05
N GLN A 267 3.31 -5.12 -9.89
CA GLN A 267 3.74 -6.50 -9.73
C GLN A 267 2.60 -7.46 -10.03
N ARG A 268 2.91 -8.55 -10.73
CA ARG A 268 1.95 -9.64 -10.95
C ARG A 268 1.65 -10.36 -9.64
N TRP A 269 0.39 -10.71 -9.45
CA TRP A 269 -0.05 -11.62 -8.41
C TRP A 269 0.54 -13.00 -8.63
N ARG A 270 1.30 -13.48 -7.64
CA ARG A 270 1.76 -14.87 -7.61
C ARG A 270 0.68 -15.71 -6.95
N PHE A 271 0.47 -16.91 -7.48
CA PHE A 271 -0.48 -17.85 -6.88
C PHE A 271 -0.10 -18.20 -5.44
N SER A 272 1.19 -18.43 -5.20
CA SER A 272 1.80 -18.69 -3.91
C SER A 272 3.32 -18.51 -4.03
N ARG A 273 3.98 -18.16 -2.92
CA ARG A 273 5.44 -18.14 -2.76
C ARG A 273 6.01 -19.53 -2.43
N ALA A 274 5.15 -20.54 -2.23
CA ALA A 274 5.55 -21.88 -1.87
C ALA A 274 6.30 -22.55 -3.03
N THR A 275 7.20 -23.47 -2.70
CA THR A 275 7.96 -24.20 -3.72
C THR A 275 7.03 -25.11 -4.52
N SER A 276 7.42 -25.48 -5.75
CA SER A 276 6.63 -26.39 -6.58
C SER A 276 6.34 -27.72 -5.88
N GLY A 277 7.28 -28.24 -5.09
CA GLY A 277 7.08 -29.45 -4.29
C GLY A 277 6.05 -29.27 -3.18
N GLN A 278 6.05 -28.13 -2.49
CA GLN A 278 5.05 -27.81 -1.46
C GLN A 278 3.65 -27.64 -2.05
N LEU A 279 3.54 -26.98 -3.20
CA LEU A 279 2.28 -26.82 -3.91
C LEU A 279 1.74 -28.18 -4.39
N LEU A 280 2.61 -29.03 -4.93
CA LEU A 280 2.24 -30.38 -5.33
C LEU A 280 1.75 -31.19 -4.13
N LEU A 281 2.49 -31.16 -3.01
CA LEU A 281 2.11 -31.88 -1.80
C LEU A 281 0.76 -31.41 -1.24
N ALA A 282 0.56 -30.09 -1.12
CA ALA A 282 -0.71 -29.51 -0.66
C ALA A 282 -1.87 -29.88 -1.60
N GLY A 283 -1.63 -29.80 -2.92
CA GLY A 283 -2.60 -30.20 -3.93
C GLY A 283 -2.95 -31.69 -3.88
N LEU A 284 -1.96 -32.58 -3.73
CA LEU A 284 -2.15 -34.03 -3.61
C LEU A 284 -2.91 -34.40 -2.34
N LEU A 285 -2.53 -33.83 -1.19
CA LEU A 285 -3.22 -34.07 0.08
C LEU A 285 -4.66 -33.54 0.04
N GLY A 286 -4.86 -32.34 -0.51
CA GLY A 286 -6.18 -31.76 -0.73
C GLY A 286 -7.05 -32.60 -1.65
N GLY A 287 -6.50 -33.05 -2.78
CA GLY A 287 -7.19 -33.92 -3.74
C GLY A 287 -7.52 -35.28 -3.16
N ALA A 288 -6.60 -35.91 -2.42
CA ALA A 288 -6.84 -37.16 -1.72
C ALA A 288 -7.94 -37.02 -0.66
N ASN A 289 -7.92 -35.92 0.10
CA ASN A 289 -8.94 -35.64 1.09
C ASN A 289 -10.32 -35.39 0.44
N PHE A 290 -10.38 -34.64 -0.66
CA PHE A 290 -11.60 -34.42 -1.43
C PHE A 290 -12.19 -35.75 -1.94
N LEU A 291 -11.38 -36.55 -2.65
CA LEU A 291 -11.83 -37.82 -3.21
C LEU A 291 -12.22 -38.81 -2.11
N GLY A 292 -11.42 -38.90 -1.05
CA GLY A 292 -11.68 -39.78 0.07
C GLY A 292 -12.95 -39.39 0.84
N ALA A 293 -13.19 -38.11 1.08
CA ALA A 293 -14.40 -37.64 1.76
C ALA A 293 -15.66 -37.93 0.95
N TRP A 294 -15.63 -37.68 -0.37
CA TRP A 294 -16.75 -38.03 -1.26
C TRP A 294 -16.96 -39.53 -1.36
N TYR A 295 -15.88 -40.32 -1.45
CA TYR A 295 -15.96 -41.77 -1.45
C TYR A 295 -16.59 -42.29 -0.14
N LEU A 296 -16.14 -41.79 1.01
CA LEU A 296 -16.72 -42.13 2.31
C LEU A 296 -18.21 -41.75 2.39
N PHE A 297 -18.58 -40.56 1.89
CA PHE A 297 -19.98 -40.12 1.85
C PHE A 297 -20.87 -41.10 1.08
N PHE A 298 -20.47 -41.48 -0.14
CA PHE A 298 -21.22 -42.46 -0.93
C PHE A 298 -21.18 -43.87 -0.32
N LEU A 299 -20.07 -44.24 0.34
CA LEU A 299 -19.93 -45.53 1.00
C LEU A 299 -20.88 -45.68 2.20
N LEU A 300 -21.11 -44.59 2.95
CA LEU A 300 -22.02 -44.58 4.09
C LEU A 300 -23.47 -44.35 3.69
N GLN A 301 -23.74 -43.84 2.49
CA GLN A 301 -25.08 -43.59 2.00
C GLN A 301 -25.89 -44.90 1.93
N GLY A 302 -26.98 -44.97 2.71
CA GLY A 302 -27.85 -46.15 2.76
C GLY A 302 -27.37 -47.28 3.67
N ARG A 303 -26.28 -47.08 4.43
CA ARG A 303 -25.83 -48.04 5.45
C ARG A 303 -26.39 -47.68 6.82
N TYR A 304 -26.90 -48.67 7.54
CA TYR A 304 -27.24 -48.50 8.95
C TYR A 304 -25.96 -48.65 9.78
N LEU A 305 -25.48 -47.54 10.33
CA LEU A 305 -24.34 -47.55 11.25
C LEU A 305 -24.84 -47.75 12.69
N PRO A 306 -24.13 -48.55 13.51
CA PRO A 306 -24.38 -48.61 14.95
C PRO A 306 -24.40 -47.20 15.58
N PRO A 307 -25.17 -46.97 16.66
CA PRO A 307 -25.21 -45.69 17.38
C PRO A 307 -23.82 -45.18 17.78
N ASP A 308 -22.88 -46.09 18.09
CA ASP A 308 -21.49 -45.79 18.45
C ASP A 308 -20.70 -45.11 17.31
N LEU A 309 -21.17 -45.23 16.07
CA LEU A 309 -20.58 -44.62 14.88
C LEU A 309 -21.40 -43.43 14.34
N ALA A 310 -22.42 -42.97 15.07
CA ALA A 310 -23.25 -41.83 14.67
C ALA A 310 -22.42 -40.54 14.44
N LEU A 311 -21.34 -40.35 15.21
CA LEU A 311 -20.42 -39.23 15.04
C LEU A 311 -19.74 -39.24 13.66
N LEU A 312 -19.35 -40.42 13.15
CA LEU A 312 -18.73 -40.54 11.83
C LEU A 312 -19.72 -40.11 10.73
N HIS A 313 -20.97 -40.57 10.81
CA HIS A 313 -22.02 -40.17 9.89
C HIS A 313 -22.27 -38.66 9.93
N ALA A 314 -22.33 -38.06 11.13
CA ALA A 314 -22.53 -36.62 11.31
C ALA A 314 -21.36 -35.77 10.78
N LEU A 315 -20.11 -36.25 10.91
CA LEU A 315 -18.92 -35.54 10.43
C LEU A 315 -18.71 -35.65 8.93
N THR A 316 -19.22 -36.71 8.28
CA THR A 316 -19.01 -36.97 6.86
C THR A 316 -19.42 -35.80 5.93
N PRO A 317 -20.61 -35.17 6.04
CA PRO A 317 -20.92 -34.00 5.22
C PRO A 317 -19.98 -32.80 5.48
N ILE A 318 -19.50 -32.62 6.71
CA ILE A 318 -18.53 -31.57 7.05
C ILE A 318 -17.19 -31.84 6.35
N LEU A 319 -16.73 -33.10 6.33
CA LEU A 319 -15.51 -33.51 5.63
C LEU A 319 -15.62 -33.29 4.12
N VAL A 320 -16.78 -33.59 3.53
CA VAL A 320 -17.06 -33.34 2.11
C VAL A 320 -17.01 -31.84 1.80
N ILE A 321 -17.67 -31.01 2.61
CA ILE A 321 -17.64 -29.54 2.44
C ILE A 321 -16.21 -29.03 2.53
N TYR A 322 -15.47 -29.44 3.57
CA TYR A 322 -14.09 -29.03 3.78
C TYR A 322 -13.19 -29.45 2.61
N GLY A 323 -13.23 -30.72 2.19
CA GLY A 323 -12.44 -31.23 1.06
C GLY A 323 -12.79 -30.54 -0.25
N THR A 324 -14.06 -30.27 -0.49
CA THR A 324 -14.54 -29.56 -1.69
C THR A 324 -14.04 -28.11 -1.71
N LEU A 325 -14.17 -27.38 -0.59
CA LEU A 325 -13.67 -26.00 -0.48
C LEU A 325 -12.15 -25.93 -0.63
N PHE A 326 -11.42 -26.90 -0.08
CA PHE A 326 -9.97 -26.96 -0.17
C PHE A 326 -9.47 -27.03 -1.63
N VAL A 327 -10.24 -27.65 -2.52
CA VAL A 327 -9.93 -27.71 -3.97
C VAL A 327 -10.55 -26.53 -4.73
N ALA A 328 -11.80 -26.18 -4.43
CA ALA A 328 -12.54 -25.15 -5.14
C ALA A 328 -11.96 -23.75 -4.96
N ILE A 329 -11.59 -23.37 -3.72
CA ILE A 329 -11.02 -22.05 -3.42
C ILE A 329 -9.76 -21.76 -4.25
N PRO A 330 -8.70 -22.60 -4.25
CA PRO A 330 -7.52 -22.35 -5.05
C PRO A 330 -7.79 -22.41 -6.56
N ALA A 331 -8.72 -23.26 -7.02
CA ALA A 331 -9.09 -23.32 -8.43
C ALA A 331 -9.74 -22.01 -8.91
N VAL A 332 -10.74 -21.51 -8.17
CA VAL A 332 -11.38 -20.22 -8.45
C VAL A 332 -10.35 -19.09 -8.35
N ARG A 333 -9.51 -19.10 -7.30
CA ARG A 333 -8.45 -18.10 -7.14
C ARG A 333 -7.50 -18.09 -8.34
N ALA A 334 -7.07 -19.26 -8.83
CA ALA A 334 -6.19 -19.33 -9.99
C ALA A 334 -6.81 -18.63 -11.22
N ILE A 335 -8.10 -18.85 -11.48
CA ILE A 335 -8.83 -18.20 -12.58
C ILE A 335 -8.92 -16.68 -12.38
N VAL A 336 -9.24 -16.22 -11.15
CA VAL A 336 -9.29 -14.78 -10.85
C VAL A 336 -7.91 -14.13 -11.03
N LEU A 337 -6.84 -14.79 -10.56
CA LEU A 337 -5.49 -14.29 -10.67
C LEU A 337 -5.00 -14.20 -12.12
N THR A 338 -5.42 -15.12 -13.01
CA THR A 338 -5.05 -14.99 -14.43
C THR A 338 -5.70 -13.76 -15.07
N GLN A 339 -6.97 -13.46 -14.75
CA GLN A 339 -7.67 -12.27 -15.22
C GLN A 339 -7.09 -10.98 -14.63
N LEU A 340 -6.77 -10.95 -13.33
CA LEU A 340 -6.14 -9.79 -12.71
C LEU A 340 -4.75 -9.52 -13.32
N ASN A 341 -3.97 -10.57 -13.55
CA ASN A 341 -2.64 -10.44 -14.14
C ASN A 341 -2.65 -10.01 -15.61
N SER A 342 -3.68 -10.35 -16.38
CA SER A 342 -3.82 -9.85 -17.75
C SER A 342 -4.07 -8.34 -17.75
N ARG A 343 -4.98 -7.86 -16.90
CA ARG A 343 -5.25 -6.41 -16.72
C ARG A 343 -4.01 -5.66 -16.24
N ILE A 344 -3.28 -6.22 -15.27
CA ILE A 344 -1.99 -5.66 -14.81
C ILE A 344 -0.99 -5.57 -15.97
N ALA A 345 -0.90 -6.62 -16.80
CA ALA A 345 -0.01 -6.61 -17.95
C ALA A 345 -0.40 -5.54 -18.98
N GLU A 346 -1.69 -5.33 -19.22
CA GLU A 346 -2.19 -4.25 -20.09
C GLU A 346 -1.82 -2.86 -19.55
N ARG A 347 -2.07 -2.59 -18.27
CA ARG A 347 -1.71 -1.32 -17.63
C ARG A 347 -0.21 -1.05 -17.69
N ASN A 348 0.61 -2.06 -17.38
CA ASN A 348 2.06 -1.93 -17.47
C ASN A 348 2.55 -1.72 -18.91
N ARG A 349 1.94 -2.38 -19.91
CA ARG A 349 2.26 -2.15 -21.33
C ARG A 349 1.96 -0.71 -21.72
N SER A 350 0.79 -0.19 -21.37
CA SER A 350 0.41 1.20 -21.63
C SER A 350 1.41 2.19 -21.00
N ARG A 351 1.72 2.06 -19.71
CA ARG A 351 2.70 2.89 -19.01
C ARG A 351 4.10 2.82 -19.63
N SER A 352 4.53 1.61 -20.05
CA SER A 352 5.80 1.44 -20.75
C SER A 352 5.82 2.11 -22.13
N GLY A 353 4.69 2.14 -22.83
CA GLY A 353 4.52 2.84 -24.10
C GLY A 353 4.66 4.35 -23.94
N PHE A 354 4.04 4.95 -22.91
CA PHE A 354 4.25 6.37 -22.58
C PHE A 354 5.73 6.67 -22.23
N ALA A 355 6.37 5.79 -21.47
CA ALA A 355 7.80 5.95 -21.16
C ALA A 355 8.71 5.78 -22.39
N GLN A 356 8.30 5.03 -23.41
CA GLN A 356 9.00 4.97 -24.70
C GLN A 356 8.76 6.24 -25.51
N PHE A 357 7.51 6.70 -25.61
CA PHE A 357 7.15 7.94 -26.30
C PHE A 357 7.91 9.17 -25.75
N LEU A 358 8.08 9.26 -24.43
CA LEU A 358 8.91 10.28 -23.79
C LEU A 358 10.39 10.22 -24.18
N ARG A 359 10.94 9.01 -24.35
CA ARG A 359 12.35 8.83 -24.75
C ARG A 359 12.55 9.17 -26.22
N ASP A 360 11.60 8.78 -27.06
CA ASP A 360 11.60 9.02 -28.49
C ASP A 360 10.84 10.31 -28.86
N ALA A 361 11.02 11.35 -28.04
CA ALA A 361 10.23 12.58 -28.13
C ALA A 361 10.26 13.19 -29.54
N ASN A 362 9.07 13.41 -30.11
CA ASN A 362 8.89 14.10 -31.38
C ASN A 362 9.20 15.61 -31.26
N ALA A 363 9.17 16.34 -32.37
CA ALA A 363 9.50 17.76 -32.40
C ALA A 363 8.54 18.60 -31.52
N GLU A 364 7.26 18.23 -31.49
CA GLU A 364 6.23 18.87 -30.68
C GLU A 364 6.50 18.71 -29.18
N LEU A 365 6.70 17.48 -28.70
CA LEU A 365 7.02 17.20 -27.30
C LEU A 365 8.33 17.86 -26.88
N LYS A 366 9.35 17.92 -27.75
CA LYS A 366 10.60 18.63 -27.46
C LYS A 366 10.38 20.13 -27.25
N ARG A 367 9.46 20.74 -28.00
CA ARG A 367 9.09 22.16 -27.86
C ARG A 367 8.33 22.39 -26.56
N LYS A 368 7.32 21.55 -26.27
CA LYS A 368 6.57 21.57 -25.00
C LYS A 368 7.48 21.42 -23.78
N LEU A 369 8.46 20.51 -23.84
CA LEU A 369 9.49 20.34 -22.81
C LEU A 369 10.43 21.54 -22.68
N ALA A 370 10.75 22.23 -23.79
CA ALA A 370 11.55 23.44 -23.76
C ALA A 370 10.76 24.60 -23.13
N PHE A 371 9.46 24.72 -23.42
CA PHE A 371 8.58 25.68 -22.79
C PHE A 371 8.44 25.42 -21.28
N ALA A 372 8.31 24.16 -20.84
CA ALA A 372 8.29 23.83 -19.41
C ALA A 372 9.53 24.35 -18.65
N ARG A 373 10.69 24.43 -19.31
CA ARG A 373 11.94 24.92 -18.69
C ARG A 373 11.93 26.42 -18.40
N THR A 374 11.07 27.23 -19.03
CA THR A 374 11.02 28.67 -18.77
C THR A 374 10.46 28.99 -17.39
N TYR A 375 9.60 28.12 -16.85
CA TYR A 375 9.02 28.23 -15.51
C TYR A 375 9.75 27.38 -14.45
N ALA A 376 10.74 26.59 -14.87
CA ALA A 376 11.43 25.62 -14.04
C ALA A 376 12.43 26.29 -13.09
N GLU A 377 11.95 26.60 -11.88
CA GLU A 377 12.71 27.27 -10.83
C GLU A 377 12.90 26.36 -9.61
N ARG A 378 14.04 26.49 -8.94
CA ARG A 378 14.29 25.84 -7.66
C ARG A 378 14.70 26.90 -6.64
N LYS A 379 13.95 26.95 -5.55
CA LYS A 379 14.22 27.85 -4.42
C LYS A 379 14.59 27.03 -3.20
N VAL A 380 15.79 27.26 -2.68
CA VAL A 380 16.24 26.65 -1.42
C VAL A 380 16.24 27.74 -0.37
N ILE A 381 15.55 27.49 0.74
CA ILE A 381 15.47 28.45 1.84
C ILE A 381 16.45 28.04 2.92
N GLY A 382 17.58 28.73 2.96
CA GLY A 382 18.62 28.58 3.97
C GLY A 382 18.18 29.04 5.35
N LYS A 383 19.10 29.02 6.31
CA LYS A 383 18.85 29.61 7.63
C LYS A 383 18.93 31.13 7.59
N ASP A 384 19.72 31.68 6.67
CA ASP A 384 19.95 33.12 6.53
C ASP A 384 18.76 33.84 5.88
N ASP A 385 17.91 33.11 5.15
CA ASP A 385 16.69 33.63 4.50
C ASP A 385 15.50 33.75 5.46
N ILE A 386 15.63 33.25 6.70
CA ILE A 386 14.56 33.27 7.70
C ILE A 386 14.45 34.67 8.28
N ILE A 387 13.26 35.27 8.17
CA ILE A 387 12.94 36.60 8.73
C ILE A 387 12.24 36.48 10.08
N TYR A 388 11.43 35.43 10.27
CA TYR A 388 10.65 35.25 11.48
C TYR A 388 10.77 33.81 11.97
N THR A 389 10.85 33.62 13.29
CA THR A 389 10.73 32.31 13.91
C THR A 389 9.93 32.36 15.21
N THR A 390 9.09 31.35 15.41
CA THR A 390 8.33 31.15 16.66
C THR A 390 9.17 30.56 17.80
N GLU A 391 10.44 30.25 17.56
CA GLU A 391 11.37 29.82 18.61
C GLU A 391 11.87 31.01 19.45
N LYS A 392 11.96 32.19 18.84
CA LYS A 392 12.46 33.41 19.47
C LYS A 392 11.31 34.33 19.88
N ASP A 393 11.49 34.99 21.01
CA ASP A 393 10.59 36.06 21.43
C ASP A 393 10.59 37.21 20.42
N VAL A 394 9.47 37.94 20.33
CA VAL A 394 9.28 39.04 19.37
C VAL A 394 10.40 40.09 19.46
N VAL A 395 10.97 40.29 20.65
CA VAL A 395 12.05 41.26 20.90
C VAL A 395 13.41 40.76 20.42
N GLU A 396 13.61 39.44 20.34
CA GLU A 396 14.85 38.81 19.86
C GLU A 396 14.86 38.59 18.33
N GLN A 397 13.75 38.94 17.67
CA GLN A 397 13.66 38.89 16.22
C GLN A 397 14.46 40.05 15.63
N ARG A 398 15.19 39.77 14.55
CA ARG A 398 15.97 40.78 13.85
C ARG A 398 15.00 41.78 13.21
N ASP A 399 15.21 43.06 13.47
CA ASP A 399 14.43 44.12 12.82
C ASP A 399 15.04 44.45 11.45
N TYR A 400 14.47 43.85 10.40
CA TYR A 400 14.93 44.05 9.02
C TYR A 400 14.60 45.44 8.48
N ALA A 401 13.80 46.26 9.19
CA ALA A 401 13.62 47.67 8.84
C ALA A 401 14.91 48.48 8.99
N LEU A 402 15.86 48.01 9.81
CA LEU A 402 17.18 48.63 9.98
C LEU A 402 18.11 48.39 8.77
N ASP A 403 17.83 47.37 7.94
CA ASP A 403 18.60 47.08 6.73
C ASP A 403 18.14 47.92 5.51
N ASP A 404 17.09 48.75 5.65
CA ASP A 404 16.66 49.69 4.61
C ASP A 404 17.73 50.79 4.45
N PRO A 405 18.15 51.14 3.21
CA PRO A 405 19.19 52.12 2.95
C PRO A 405 18.97 53.48 3.64
N ARG A 406 17.71 53.83 3.91
CA ARG A 406 17.33 55.07 4.61
C ARG A 406 17.76 55.08 6.08
N PHE A 407 17.88 53.91 6.71
CA PHE A 407 18.34 53.77 8.09
C PHE A 407 19.86 53.53 8.16
N GLN A 408 20.44 52.82 7.19
CA GLN A 408 21.90 52.69 7.08
C GLN A 408 22.60 54.05 6.94
N ALA A 409 22.00 54.99 6.20
CA ALA A 409 22.50 56.37 6.06
C ALA A 409 22.47 57.19 7.37
N LEU A 410 21.76 56.71 8.41
CA LEU A 410 21.74 57.31 9.75
C LEU A 410 22.76 56.67 10.71
N GLU A 411 23.27 55.48 10.38
CA GLU A 411 24.30 54.77 11.15
C GLU A 411 25.73 55.08 10.67
N GLU A 412 25.91 55.53 9.43
CA GLU A 412 27.20 56.06 8.99
C GLU A 412 27.54 57.32 9.81
N PRO A 413 28.65 57.33 10.57
CA PRO A 413 29.05 58.53 11.28
C PRO A 413 29.34 59.60 10.22
N GLN A 414 28.55 60.67 10.22
CA GLN A 414 28.90 61.87 9.48
C GLN A 414 30.23 62.36 10.03
N ASP A 415 31.34 62.04 9.35
CA ASP A 415 32.61 62.71 9.52
C ASP A 415 32.37 64.19 9.25
N ARG A 416 32.16 64.93 10.34
CA ARG A 416 32.10 66.39 10.31
C ARG A 416 33.54 66.90 10.31
N PRO A 417 33.87 67.86 9.42
CA PRO A 417 35.22 68.37 9.23
C PRO A 417 35.78 69.10 10.45
#